data_AF-M0FQ64-F1
#
_entry.id   AF-M0FQ64-F1
#
_cell.length_a   1.000
_cell.length_b   1.000
_cell.length_c   1.000
_cell.angle_alpha   90.00
_cell.angle_beta   90.00
_cell.angle_gamma   90.00
#
_symmetry.space_group_name_H-M   'P 1'
#
loop_
_entity.id
_entity.type
_entity.pdbx_description
1 polymer ?
#
loop_
_entity_poly.entity_id
_entity_poly.type
_entity_poly.pdbx_seq_one_letter_code
_entity_poly.pdbx_strand_id
1 'polypeptide(L)'
;MNRWPEDELSEITESDDLHIAPFREDGETYGTPTRIWSVAVEGELYVRAYNGQDSSWYQAAVRETAGQIETAGMTKEVSFESVEDEVLKDHIDEAYRAKYEGSPYLDSMISERARSATVRVRPRGIFDRLRAGEPVPLDDPEYAKVSEEVNRTIRLTKKLNAATDVDEIRHYVGEIIGEEVDESTTIFPPFHINVGKHTSLGRNVFINHACSFLDLGGITIEDEVMISARVNITSESHPVDPDHRKTMVPGEVVVERNAWIGAGATILPDVRIGENSVVAAGAVVTNDVPANTVVAGVPAEAVREL
;
A
#
# COMPACT_ATOMS: atom_id res chain seq x y z
N MET A 1 -0.46 0.85 9.40
CA MET A 1 -0.42 2.31 9.25
C MET A 1 0.80 2.83 10.01
N ASN A 2 1.65 3.59 9.33
CA ASN A 2 2.89 4.11 9.91
C ASN A 2 2.59 5.32 10.79
N ARG A 3 2.88 5.20 12.09
CA ARG A 3 2.90 6.33 13.02
C ARG A 3 4.26 7.00 12.97
N TRP A 4 4.30 8.28 13.33
CA TRP A 4 5.57 8.96 13.57
C TRP A 4 6.31 8.27 14.73
N PRO A 5 7.63 8.01 14.59
CA PRO A 5 8.49 7.79 15.74
C PRO A 5 8.36 8.97 16.72
N GLU A 6 8.35 8.68 18.03
CA GLU A 6 8.09 9.70 19.06
C GLU A 6 9.16 10.81 19.06
N ASP A 7 10.40 10.44 18.83
CA ASP A 7 11.54 11.34 18.65
C ASP A 7 11.38 12.23 17.41
N GLU A 8 11.05 11.64 16.25
CA GLU A 8 10.81 12.42 15.02
C GLU A 8 9.63 13.39 15.19
N LEU A 9 8.52 12.96 15.80
CA LEU A 9 7.36 13.82 16.03
C LEU A 9 7.69 15.01 16.95
N SER A 10 8.50 14.78 17.99
CA SER A 10 8.97 15.85 18.88
C SER A 10 9.79 16.87 18.09
N GLU A 11 10.79 16.42 17.32
CA GLU A 11 11.63 17.31 16.50
C GLU A 11 10.82 18.14 15.49
N ILE A 12 9.83 17.53 14.82
CA ILE A 12 8.93 18.24 13.88
C ILE A 12 8.15 19.35 14.61
N THR A 13 7.63 19.05 15.79
CA THR A 13 6.82 20.03 16.52
C THR A 13 7.64 21.12 17.19
N GLU A 14 8.89 20.85 17.58
CA GLU A 14 9.78 21.83 18.21
C GLU A 14 10.44 22.80 17.23
N SER A 15 10.71 22.36 15.99
CA SER A 15 11.42 23.16 14.99
C SER A 15 10.61 24.34 14.43
N ASP A 16 9.28 24.23 14.39
CA ASP A 16 8.34 25.25 13.89
C ASP A 16 8.68 25.80 12.48
N ASP A 17 9.27 24.95 11.65
CA ASP A 17 9.75 25.25 10.29
C ASP A 17 9.13 24.34 9.22
N LEU A 18 8.01 23.68 9.53
CA LEU A 18 7.36 22.72 8.64
C LEU A 18 6.94 23.36 7.31
N HIS A 19 7.43 22.78 6.22
CA HIS A 19 6.95 23.02 4.87
C HIS A 19 6.23 21.77 4.35
N ILE A 20 5.07 21.97 3.73
CA ILE A 20 4.28 20.91 3.10
C ILE A 20 4.28 21.10 1.58
N ALA A 21 4.45 19.99 0.85
CA ALA A 21 4.43 19.95 -0.60
C ALA A 21 3.69 18.68 -1.06
N PRO A 22 2.34 18.71 -1.16
CA PRO A 22 1.58 17.63 -1.75
C PRO A 22 1.98 17.39 -3.21
N PHE A 23 1.74 16.19 -3.73
CA PHE A 23 1.97 15.92 -5.15
C PHE A 23 1.15 16.86 -6.05
N ARG A 24 1.62 17.04 -7.29
CA ARG A 24 0.82 17.64 -8.37
C ARG A 24 -0.08 16.57 -8.99
N GLU A 25 -0.88 16.98 -9.96
CA GLU A 25 -1.79 16.08 -10.70
C GLU A 25 -1.07 14.97 -11.47
N ASP A 26 0.25 15.04 -11.62
CA ASP A 26 1.07 13.98 -12.21
C ASP A 26 1.38 12.84 -11.21
N GLY A 27 1.14 13.03 -9.91
CA GLY A 27 1.45 12.06 -8.86
C GLY A 27 2.95 11.84 -8.61
N GLU A 28 3.82 12.55 -9.33
CA GLU A 28 5.28 12.34 -9.32
C GLU A 28 6.03 13.57 -8.82
N THR A 29 5.60 14.77 -9.22
CA THR A 29 6.29 16.01 -8.85
C THR A 29 5.63 16.67 -7.65
N TYR A 30 6.45 17.20 -6.75
CA TYR A 30 5.95 17.92 -5.59
C TYR A 30 5.43 19.31 -5.95
N GLY A 31 4.40 19.74 -5.23
CA GLY A 31 3.86 21.09 -5.24
C GLY A 31 4.87 22.11 -4.72
N THR A 32 4.46 23.38 -4.66
CA THR A 32 5.31 24.43 -4.09
C THR A 32 5.37 24.25 -2.57
N PRO A 33 6.57 24.11 -1.95
CA PRO A 33 6.68 24.01 -0.50
C PRO A 33 6.02 25.21 0.18
N THR A 34 5.05 24.93 1.05
CA THR A 34 4.30 25.94 1.78
C THR A 34 4.60 25.82 3.25
N ARG A 35 5.08 26.89 3.89
CA ARG A 35 5.30 26.91 5.33
C ARG A 35 3.97 26.90 6.08
N ILE A 36 3.80 25.98 7.02
CA ILE A 36 2.54 25.76 7.74
C ILE A 36 2.82 25.50 9.22
N TRP A 37 1.92 25.96 10.09
CA TRP A 37 1.96 25.63 11.52
C TRP A 37 1.49 24.19 11.75
N SER A 38 2.07 23.55 12.75
CA SER A 38 1.82 22.14 13.04
C SER A 38 1.65 21.90 14.53
N VAL A 39 0.90 20.88 14.90
CA VAL A 39 0.75 20.41 16.28
C VAL A 39 0.71 18.88 16.30
N ALA A 40 1.11 18.29 17.43
CA ALA A 40 0.92 16.88 17.69
C ALA A 40 -0.24 16.68 18.66
N VAL A 41 -1.11 15.71 18.35
CA VAL A 41 -2.20 15.26 19.24
C VAL A 41 -2.19 13.74 19.24
N GLU A 42 -2.08 13.13 20.42
CA GLU A 42 -2.13 11.67 20.61
C GLU A 42 -1.12 10.88 19.73
N GLY A 43 0.08 11.44 19.51
CA GLY A 43 1.13 10.81 18.72
C GLY A 43 0.95 10.93 17.20
N GLU A 44 0.06 11.81 16.75
CA GLU A 44 -0.20 12.09 15.33
C GLU A 44 0.06 13.58 15.02
N LEU A 45 0.53 13.87 13.81
CA LEU A 45 0.84 15.23 13.34
C LEU A 45 -0.36 15.84 12.61
N TYR A 46 -0.69 17.09 12.93
CA TYR A 46 -1.79 17.82 12.31
C TYR A 46 -1.37 19.20 11.83
N VAL A 47 -1.94 19.62 10.70
CA VAL A 47 -1.73 20.92 10.08
C VAL A 47 -3.06 21.53 9.64
N ARG A 48 -3.08 22.86 9.44
CA ARG A 48 -4.26 23.58 8.93
C ARG A 48 -3.90 24.55 7.82
N ALA A 49 -4.75 24.62 6.81
CA ALA A 49 -4.64 25.63 5.78
C ALA A 49 -5.14 26.98 6.26
N TYR A 50 -4.27 28.00 6.26
CA TYR A 50 -4.63 29.35 6.69
C TYR A 50 -5.83 29.95 5.92
N ASN A 51 -5.90 29.67 4.61
CA ASN A 51 -7.01 30.10 3.74
C ASN A 51 -8.19 29.12 3.73
N GLY A 52 -8.20 28.12 4.60
CA GLY A 52 -9.21 27.07 4.62
C GLY A 52 -9.18 26.20 3.36
N GLN A 53 -10.35 25.69 2.98
CA GLN A 53 -10.50 24.72 1.88
C GLN A 53 -10.20 25.31 0.49
N ASP A 54 -10.09 26.63 0.37
CA ASP A 54 -9.67 27.32 -0.86
C ASP A 54 -8.16 27.30 -1.07
N SER A 55 -7.38 26.79 -0.11
CA SER A 55 -5.93 26.68 -0.23
C SER A 55 -5.54 25.64 -1.28
N SER A 56 -4.72 26.04 -2.25
CA SER A 56 -4.28 25.14 -3.34
C SER A 56 -3.53 23.92 -2.82
N TRP A 57 -2.68 24.07 -1.79
CA TRP A 57 -2.00 22.92 -1.20
C TRP A 57 -2.98 21.99 -0.47
N TYR A 58 -4.03 22.52 0.18
CA TYR A 58 -5.01 21.68 0.87
C TYR A 58 -5.80 20.84 -0.13
N GLN A 59 -6.25 21.47 -1.21
CA GLN A 59 -6.96 20.78 -2.29
C GLN A 59 -6.09 19.67 -2.91
N ALA A 60 -4.80 19.95 -3.15
CA ALA A 60 -3.85 18.95 -3.61
C ALA A 60 -3.63 17.84 -2.58
N ALA A 61 -3.47 18.16 -1.30
CA ALA A 61 -3.29 17.18 -0.23
C ALA A 61 -4.47 16.22 -0.11
N VAL A 62 -5.71 16.73 -0.19
CA VAL A 62 -6.93 15.90 -0.12
C VAL A 62 -7.11 15.07 -1.39
N ARG A 63 -6.76 15.62 -2.55
CA ARG A 63 -6.93 14.93 -3.84
C ARG A 63 -5.89 13.86 -4.09
N GLU A 64 -4.60 14.19 -3.91
CA GLU A 64 -3.49 13.28 -4.17
C GLU A 64 -3.17 12.39 -2.96
N THR A 65 -3.62 12.75 -1.75
CA THR A 65 -3.45 12.00 -0.49
C THR A 65 -2.00 11.76 -0.06
N ALA A 66 -1.01 12.27 -0.80
CA ALA A 66 0.40 12.09 -0.52
C ALA A 66 1.26 13.25 -1.02
N GLY A 67 2.49 13.28 -0.52
CA GLY A 67 3.54 14.20 -0.95
C GLY A 67 4.69 14.20 0.03
N GLN A 68 5.27 15.38 0.26
CA GLN A 68 6.46 15.52 1.07
C GLN A 68 6.31 16.62 2.11
N ILE A 69 7.03 16.45 3.23
CA ILE A 69 7.32 17.54 4.16
C ILE A 69 8.83 17.77 4.27
N GLU A 70 9.20 19.01 4.58
CA GLU A 70 10.54 19.42 4.97
C GLU A 70 10.45 20.17 6.31
N THR A 71 11.24 19.73 7.30
CA THR A 71 11.24 20.29 8.66
C THR A 71 12.44 19.77 9.44
N ALA A 72 12.96 20.51 10.41
CA ALA A 72 14.10 20.10 11.24
C ALA A 72 15.34 19.62 10.43
N GLY A 73 15.51 20.11 9.19
CA GLY A 73 16.57 19.67 8.27
C GLY A 73 16.38 18.28 7.68
N MET A 74 15.24 17.62 7.91
CA MET A 74 14.87 16.36 7.30
C MET A 74 13.79 16.54 6.23
N THR A 75 13.77 15.61 5.29
CA THR A 75 12.77 15.49 4.25
C THR A 75 12.10 14.13 4.36
N LYS A 76 10.77 14.10 4.41
CA LYS A 76 9.99 12.87 4.60
C LYS A 76 8.84 12.81 3.62
N GLU A 77 8.64 11.64 3.03
CA GLU A 77 7.41 11.35 2.31
C GLU A 77 6.28 11.06 3.29
N VAL A 78 5.10 11.58 2.98
CA VAL A 78 3.95 11.58 3.88
C VAL A 78 2.65 11.33 3.14
N SER A 79 1.64 10.89 3.89
CA SER A 79 0.25 10.84 3.46
C SER A 79 -0.55 11.91 4.18
N PHE A 80 -1.64 12.33 3.53
CA PHE A 80 -2.55 13.36 3.96
C PHE A 80 -3.97 12.80 4.07
N GLU A 81 -4.62 13.10 5.20
CA GLU A 81 -6.01 12.67 5.46
C GLU A 81 -6.80 13.87 6.00
N SER A 82 -7.95 14.19 5.39
CA SER A 82 -8.86 15.23 5.92
C SER A 82 -9.44 14.76 7.25
N VAL A 83 -9.48 15.65 8.24
CA VAL A 83 -10.08 15.36 9.54
C VAL A 83 -11.49 15.92 9.58
N GLU A 84 -12.49 15.04 9.71
CA GLU A 84 -13.90 15.43 9.85
C GLU A 84 -14.40 15.41 11.30
N ASP A 85 -13.70 14.71 12.20
CA ASP A 85 -14.08 14.57 13.61
C ASP A 85 -13.94 15.90 14.38
N GLU A 86 -15.08 16.46 14.80
CA GLU A 86 -15.11 17.73 15.54
C GLU A 86 -14.54 17.65 16.96
N VAL A 87 -14.66 16.50 17.63
CA VAL A 87 -14.06 16.31 18.97
C VAL A 87 -12.54 16.29 18.85
N LEU A 88 -12.02 15.59 17.85
CA LEU A 88 -10.58 15.62 17.56
C LEU A 88 -10.12 17.04 17.17
N LYS A 89 -10.90 17.79 16.38
CA LYS A 89 -10.57 19.18 16.05
C LYS A 89 -10.54 20.08 17.28
N ASP A 90 -11.35 19.83 18.32
CA ASP A 90 -11.29 20.55 19.59
C ASP A 90 -9.96 20.28 20.32
N HIS A 91 -9.52 19.03 20.40
CA HIS A 91 -8.20 18.70 20.96
C HIS A 91 -7.06 19.33 20.15
N ILE A 92 -7.20 19.39 18.82
CA ILE A 92 -6.25 20.08 17.95
C ILE A 92 -6.24 21.59 18.24
N ASP A 93 -7.39 22.23 18.46
CA ASP A 93 -7.44 23.64 18.86
C ASP A 93 -6.70 23.88 20.18
N GLU A 94 -6.90 23.00 21.18
CA GLU A 94 -6.19 23.08 22.45
C GLU A 94 -4.68 22.97 22.28
N ALA A 95 -4.22 22.05 21.42
CA ALA A 95 -2.80 21.92 21.09
C ALA A 95 -2.24 23.17 20.40
N TYR A 96 -2.99 23.79 19.47
CA TYR A 96 -2.59 25.06 18.85
C TYR A 96 -2.51 26.20 19.89
N ARG A 97 -3.49 26.30 20.79
CA ARG A 97 -3.49 27.30 21.86
C ARG A 97 -2.30 27.14 22.79
N ALA A 98 -1.95 25.91 23.15
CA ALA A 98 -0.82 25.61 24.01
C ALA A 98 0.52 25.90 23.33
N LYS A 99 0.71 25.45 22.08
CA LYS A 99 1.99 25.60 21.36
C LYS A 99 2.24 27.03 20.92
N TYR A 100 1.22 27.74 20.46
CA TYR A 100 1.35 29.07 19.87
C TYR A 100 0.81 30.19 20.78
N GLU A 101 0.87 29.97 22.10
CA GLU A 101 0.50 30.99 23.09
C GLU A 101 1.28 32.29 22.84
N GLY A 102 0.55 33.41 22.71
CA GLY A 102 1.15 34.72 22.44
C GLY A 102 1.48 35.01 20.96
N SER A 103 1.27 34.06 20.05
CA SER A 103 1.40 34.31 18.61
C SER A 103 0.28 35.25 18.12
N PRO A 104 0.58 36.29 17.34
CA PRO A 104 -0.44 37.16 16.75
C PRO A 104 -1.29 36.43 15.70
N TYR A 105 -0.89 35.24 15.27
CA TYR A 105 -1.60 34.43 14.27
C TYR A 105 -2.51 33.36 14.89
N LEU A 106 -2.49 33.18 16.22
CA LEU A 106 -3.22 32.09 16.89
C LEU A 106 -4.71 32.07 16.51
N ASP A 107 -5.39 33.22 16.60
CA ASP A 107 -6.82 33.34 16.24
C ASP A 107 -7.10 32.92 14.79
N SER A 108 -6.14 33.11 13.88
CA SER A 108 -6.27 32.65 12.51
C SER A 108 -6.08 31.13 12.38
N MET A 109 -5.14 30.55 13.15
CA MET A 109 -4.87 29.10 13.14
C MET A 109 -6.06 28.27 13.67
N ILE A 110 -6.80 28.81 14.64
CA ILE A 110 -7.98 28.18 15.24
C ILE A 110 -9.31 28.74 14.72
N SER A 111 -9.28 29.58 13.69
CA SER A 111 -10.50 30.10 13.06
C SER A 111 -11.31 28.95 12.44
N GLU A 112 -12.63 29.11 12.35
CA GLU A 112 -13.53 28.15 11.69
C GLU A 112 -13.06 27.82 10.27
N ARG A 113 -12.54 28.82 9.55
CA ARG A 113 -11.98 28.67 8.21
C ARG A 113 -10.75 27.76 8.19
N ALA A 114 -9.79 27.95 9.09
CA ALA A 114 -8.60 27.09 9.14
C ALA A 114 -8.94 25.69 9.67
N ARG A 115 -9.85 25.63 10.65
CA ARG A 115 -10.35 24.40 11.26
C ARG A 115 -11.05 23.49 10.25
N SER A 116 -11.81 24.04 9.30
CA SER A 116 -12.46 23.26 8.24
C SER A 116 -11.49 22.65 7.23
N ALA A 117 -10.20 23.03 7.26
CA ALA A 117 -9.14 22.51 6.43
C ALA A 117 -8.02 21.86 7.27
N THR A 118 -8.43 21.06 8.26
CA THR A 118 -7.52 20.28 9.11
C THR A 118 -7.09 19.00 8.38
N VAL A 119 -5.78 18.77 8.32
CA VAL A 119 -5.18 17.60 7.68
C VAL A 119 -4.31 16.86 8.70
N ARG A 120 -4.49 15.55 8.79
CA ARG A 120 -3.55 14.66 9.47
C ARG A 120 -2.42 14.30 8.51
N VAL A 121 -1.19 14.37 8.98
CA VAL A 121 0.02 14.07 8.22
C VAL A 121 0.69 12.84 8.83
N ARG A 122 0.96 11.81 8.03
CA ARG A 122 1.60 10.56 8.49
C ARG A 122 2.82 10.23 7.64
N PRO A 123 3.88 9.62 8.21
CA PRO A 123 5.00 9.18 7.39
C PRO A 123 4.54 8.08 6.45
N ARG A 124 5.03 8.11 5.21
CA ARG A 124 4.89 7.01 4.25
C ARG A 124 6.20 6.26 4.17
N GLY A 125 6.14 4.96 4.41
CA GLY A 125 7.28 4.07 4.23
C GLY A 125 7.30 3.45 2.83
N ILE A 126 8.40 2.78 2.50
CA ILE A 126 8.56 2.06 1.23
C ILE A 126 7.39 1.14 0.88
N PHE A 127 6.78 0.46 1.85
CA PHE A 127 5.65 -0.44 1.61
C PHE A 127 4.36 0.30 1.24
N ASP A 128 4.13 1.50 1.79
CA ASP A 128 2.97 2.33 1.41
C ASP A 128 3.10 2.87 -0.02
N ARG A 129 4.34 3.13 -0.45
CA ARG A 129 4.67 3.56 -1.81
C ARG A 129 4.50 2.43 -2.81
N LEU A 130 5.05 1.25 -2.48
CA LEU A 130 4.88 0.05 -3.30
C LEU A 130 3.40 -0.33 -3.49
N ARG A 131 2.59 -0.25 -2.44
CA ARG A 131 1.14 -0.50 -2.54
C ARG A 131 0.37 0.59 -3.29
N ALA A 132 0.92 1.79 -3.41
CA ALA A 132 0.36 2.86 -4.22
C ALA A 132 0.73 2.76 -5.71
N GLY A 133 1.48 1.72 -6.13
CA GLY A 133 1.93 1.57 -7.52
C GLY A 133 3.19 2.37 -7.85
N GLU A 134 3.86 2.98 -6.86
CA GLU A 134 5.02 3.83 -7.11
C GLU A 134 6.28 3.02 -7.44
N PRO A 135 7.03 3.39 -8.49
CA PRO A 135 8.34 2.81 -8.75
C PRO A 135 9.33 3.16 -7.63
N VAL A 136 10.06 2.16 -7.15
CA VAL A 136 11.06 2.33 -6.08
C VAL A 136 12.44 1.86 -6.57
N PRO A 137 13.45 2.76 -6.65
CA PRO A 137 14.83 2.39 -6.95
C PRO A 137 15.39 1.37 -5.95
N LEU A 138 16.24 0.44 -6.41
CA LEU A 138 16.82 -0.59 -5.53
C LEU A 138 17.85 -0.02 -4.53
N ASP A 139 18.32 1.21 -4.74
CA ASP A 139 19.19 1.96 -3.82
C ASP A 139 18.40 2.95 -2.94
N ASP A 140 17.07 2.86 -2.93
CA ASP A 140 16.23 3.60 -1.99
C ASP A 140 16.71 3.38 -0.54
N PRO A 141 16.86 4.43 0.28
CA PRO A 141 17.35 4.31 1.66
C PRO A 141 16.52 3.34 2.52
N GLU A 142 15.25 3.14 2.20
CA GLU A 142 14.35 2.23 2.92
C GLU A 142 14.32 0.80 2.36
N TYR A 143 15.04 0.50 1.26
CA TYR A 143 15.02 -0.83 0.63
C TYR A 143 15.50 -1.95 1.57
N ALA A 144 16.29 -1.62 2.58
CA ALA A 144 16.67 -2.54 3.65
C ALA A 144 15.44 -3.12 4.41
N LYS A 145 14.35 -2.35 4.54
CA LYS A 145 13.10 -2.80 5.18
C LYS A 145 12.42 -3.90 4.34
N VAL A 146 12.46 -3.81 3.01
CA VAL A 146 12.00 -4.89 2.11
C VAL A 146 12.82 -6.15 2.35
N SER A 147 14.15 -6.00 2.41
CA SER A 147 15.06 -7.13 2.66
C SER A 147 14.82 -7.79 4.02
N GLU A 148 14.51 -7.01 5.05
CA GLU A 148 14.16 -7.53 6.38
C GLU A 148 12.88 -8.38 6.36
N GLU A 149 11.83 -7.89 5.70
CA GLU A 149 10.57 -8.62 5.55
C GLU A 149 10.73 -9.88 4.71
N VAL A 150 11.46 -9.82 3.59
CA VAL A 150 11.77 -11.02 2.79
C VAL A 150 12.50 -12.06 3.65
N ASN A 151 13.45 -11.65 4.47
CA ASN A 151 14.14 -12.56 5.39
C ASN A 151 13.21 -13.14 6.47
N ARG A 152 12.23 -12.37 6.96
CA ARG A 152 11.17 -12.86 7.86
C ARG A 152 10.34 -13.94 7.17
N THR A 153 9.87 -13.66 5.97
CA THR A 153 9.04 -14.57 5.18
C THR A 153 9.78 -15.84 4.81
N ILE A 154 11.05 -15.76 4.36
CA ILE A 154 11.89 -16.96 4.11
C ILE A 154 11.93 -17.91 5.31
N ARG A 155 12.06 -17.37 6.54
CA ARG A 155 12.09 -18.19 7.76
C ARG A 155 10.74 -18.88 8.02
N LEU A 156 9.63 -18.19 7.77
CA LEU A 156 8.28 -18.73 7.94
C LEU A 156 7.90 -19.71 6.82
N THR A 157 8.20 -19.39 5.57
CA THR A 157 7.99 -20.25 4.39
C THR A 157 8.73 -21.59 4.55
N LYS A 158 9.89 -21.61 5.20
CA LYS A 158 10.57 -22.88 5.55
C LYS A 158 9.72 -23.76 6.48
N LYS A 159 9.05 -23.18 7.46
CA LYS A 159 8.15 -23.91 8.38
C LYS A 159 6.88 -24.34 7.67
N LEU A 160 6.26 -23.42 6.93
CA LEU A 160 5.10 -23.66 6.07
C LEU A 160 5.30 -24.88 5.17
N ASN A 161 6.42 -24.93 4.45
CA ASN A 161 6.70 -26.00 3.49
C ASN A 161 7.12 -27.33 4.14
N ALA A 162 7.34 -27.34 5.46
CA ALA A 162 7.58 -28.54 6.25
C ALA A 162 6.35 -29.00 7.06
N ALA A 163 5.28 -28.22 7.06
CA ALA A 163 4.05 -28.51 7.78
C ALA A 163 3.38 -29.79 7.26
N THR A 164 2.70 -30.51 8.16
CA THR A 164 2.17 -31.86 7.86
C THR A 164 0.66 -31.92 7.70
N ASP A 165 -0.06 -30.86 8.04
CA ASP A 165 -1.51 -30.76 7.92
C ASP A 165 -1.96 -29.34 7.55
N VAL A 166 -3.22 -29.22 7.14
CA VAL A 166 -3.81 -27.98 6.60
C VAL A 166 -3.92 -26.88 7.66
N ASP A 167 -4.12 -27.23 8.92
CA ASP A 167 -4.24 -26.24 10.00
C ASP A 167 -2.90 -25.57 10.29
N GLU A 168 -1.82 -26.34 10.36
CA GLU A 168 -0.46 -25.81 10.50
C GLU A 168 -0.05 -24.97 9.28
N ILE A 169 -0.42 -25.40 8.08
CA ILE A 169 -0.20 -24.63 6.84
C ILE A 169 -0.90 -23.27 6.93
N ARG A 170 -2.19 -23.25 7.27
CA ARG A 170 -2.95 -22.00 7.43
C ARG A 170 -2.36 -21.10 8.50
N HIS A 171 -1.94 -21.65 9.63
CA HIS A 171 -1.29 -20.89 10.68
C HIS A 171 -0.05 -20.17 10.15
N TYR A 172 0.86 -20.86 9.46
CA TYR A 172 2.06 -20.22 8.92
C TYR A 172 1.77 -19.26 7.77
N VAL A 173 0.78 -19.54 6.92
CA VAL A 173 0.32 -18.56 5.91
C VAL A 173 -0.17 -17.31 6.61
N GLY A 174 -1.02 -17.45 7.64
CA GLY A 174 -1.55 -16.32 8.42
C GLY A 174 -0.46 -15.48 9.08
N GLU A 175 0.56 -16.11 9.67
CA GLU A 175 1.74 -15.40 10.20
C GLU A 175 2.55 -14.66 9.11
N ILE A 176 2.59 -15.21 7.89
CA ILE A 176 3.27 -14.58 6.75
C ILE A 176 2.49 -13.36 6.26
N ILE A 177 1.18 -13.50 6.05
CA ILE A 177 0.32 -12.44 5.50
C ILE A 177 -0.15 -11.43 6.56
N GLY A 178 -0.03 -11.76 7.85
CA GLY A 178 -0.41 -10.88 8.96
C GLY A 178 -1.90 -10.86 9.28
N GLU A 179 -2.69 -11.79 8.73
CA GLU A 179 -4.12 -11.96 8.97
C GLU A 179 -4.47 -13.44 9.17
N GLU A 180 -5.62 -13.71 9.79
CA GLU A 180 -6.11 -15.08 9.96
C GLU A 180 -6.61 -15.63 8.62
N VAL A 181 -6.16 -16.84 8.25
CA VAL A 181 -6.66 -17.54 7.06
C VAL A 181 -7.92 -18.32 7.42
N ASP A 182 -9.00 -18.09 6.67
CA ASP A 182 -10.30 -18.71 6.91
C ASP A 182 -10.24 -20.25 6.94
N GLU A 183 -11.05 -20.86 7.82
CA GLU A 183 -11.08 -22.32 8.02
C GLU A 183 -11.58 -23.14 6.82
N SER A 184 -12.13 -22.46 5.82
CA SER A 184 -12.53 -23.08 4.55
C SER A 184 -11.42 -23.10 3.50
N THR A 185 -10.38 -22.28 3.67
CA THR A 185 -9.32 -22.13 2.69
C THR A 185 -8.26 -23.23 2.84
N THR A 186 -7.80 -23.78 1.70
CA THR A 186 -6.81 -24.85 1.63
C THR A 186 -5.64 -24.43 0.74
N ILE A 187 -4.41 -24.58 1.26
CA ILE A 187 -3.17 -24.34 0.53
C ILE A 187 -2.33 -25.62 0.58
N PHE A 188 -1.73 -26.02 -0.54
CA PHE A 188 -0.81 -27.15 -0.59
C PHE A 188 0.66 -26.72 -0.77
N PRO A 189 1.57 -27.16 0.12
CA PRO A 189 3.00 -26.89 -0.03
C PRO A 189 3.64 -27.75 -1.14
N PRO A 190 4.79 -27.34 -1.71
CA PRO A 190 5.48 -26.10 -1.38
C PRO A 190 4.72 -24.89 -1.90
N PHE A 191 4.67 -23.83 -1.11
CA PHE A 191 4.17 -22.52 -1.49
C PHE A 191 5.30 -21.50 -1.30
N HIS A 192 5.44 -20.60 -2.25
CA HIS A 192 6.47 -19.55 -2.24
C HIS A 192 5.79 -18.19 -2.27
N ILE A 193 6.23 -17.29 -1.40
CA ILE A 193 5.68 -15.95 -1.28
C ILE A 193 6.79 -14.98 -0.87
N ASN A 194 6.76 -13.75 -1.39
CA ASN A 194 7.86 -12.79 -1.21
C ASN A 194 7.83 -12.11 0.17
N VAL A 195 6.98 -11.11 0.37
CA VAL A 195 6.84 -10.41 1.66
C VAL A 195 5.64 -10.90 2.44
N GLY A 196 4.60 -11.41 1.78
CA GLY A 196 3.41 -11.97 2.41
C GLY A 196 2.38 -10.92 2.82
N LYS A 197 2.82 -9.88 3.54
CA LYS A 197 1.94 -8.88 4.17
C LYS A 197 1.12 -8.02 3.20
N HIS A 198 1.30 -8.17 1.89
CA HIS A 198 0.56 -7.48 0.85
C HIS A 198 -0.34 -8.46 0.06
N THR A 199 -0.44 -9.71 0.51
CA THR A 199 -1.36 -10.71 -0.02
C THR A 199 -2.58 -10.80 0.89
N SER A 200 -3.77 -10.75 0.31
CA SER A 200 -5.04 -10.98 1.02
C SER A 200 -5.77 -12.19 0.47
N LEU A 201 -6.32 -13.04 1.35
CA LEU A 201 -7.05 -14.24 0.96
C LEU A 201 -8.52 -14.21 1.42
N GLY A 202 -9.43 -14.46 0.49
CA GLY A 202 -10.85 -14.71 0.77
C GLY A 202 -11.12 -16.08 1.37
N ARG A 203 -12.40 -16.47 1.34
CA ARG A 203 -12.92 -17.74 1.88
C ARG A 203 -13.07 -18.79 0.78
N ASN A 204 -13.06 -20.05 1.16
CA ASN A 204 -13.17 -21.20 0.25
C ASN A 204 -12.13 -21.15 -0.90
N VAL A 205 -10.96 -20.55 -0.64
CA VAL A 205 -9.89 -20.47 -1.63
C VAL A 205 -9.13 -21.80 -1.65
N PHE A 206 -8.80 -22.27 -2.85
CA PHE A 206 -8.00 -23.47 -3.04
C PHE A 206 -6.71 -23.16 -3.80
N ILE A 207 -5.55 -23.32 -3.17
CA ILE A 207 -4.23 -23.11 -3.79
C ILE A 207 -3.46 -24.43 -3.83
N ASN A 208 -3.16 -24.89 -5.03
CA ASN A 208 -2.50 -26.17 -5.24
C ASN A 208 -0.96 -26.03 -5.19
N HIS A 209 -0.26 -27.15 -5.28
CA HIS A 209 1.18 -27.28 -5.03
C HIS A 209 2.04 -26.37 -5.92
N ALA A 210 3.16 -25.93 -5.37
CA ALA A 210 4.25 -25.24 -6.05
C ALA A 210 3.87 -23.89 -6.69
N CYS A 211 2.89 -23.18 -6.13
CA CYS A 211 2.59 -21.81 -6.54
C CYS A 211 3.62 -20.80 -5.97
N SER A 212 3.84 -19.70 -6.70
CA SER A 212 4.77 -18.63 -6.33
C SER A 212 4.13 -17.26 -6.45
N PHE A 213 4.09 -16.51 -5.35
CA PHE A 213 3.50 -15.17 -5.26
C PHE A 213 4.60 -14.14 -5.00
N LEU A 214 4.76 -13.18 -5.90
CA LEU A 214 5.63 -12.02 -5.72
C LEU A 214 4.73 -10.81 -5.46
N ASP A 215 4.60 -10.42 -4.19
CA ASP A 215 3.48 -9.61 -3.71
C ASP A 215 3.82 -8.17 -3.31
N LEU A 216 4.97 -7.59 -3.70
CA LEU A 216 5.27 -6.20 -3.29
C LEU A 216 4.23 -5.17 -3.74
N GLY A 217 3.72 -5.27 -4.98
CA GLY A 217 2.60 -4.43 -5.45
C GLY A 217 1.23 -4.86 -4.91
N GLY A 218 1.19 -6.00 -4.22
CA GLY A 218 0.04 -6.65 -3.61
C GLY A 218 -0.75 -7.58 -4.52
N ILE A 219 -1.38 -8.56 -3.88
CA ILE A 219 -2.12 -9.65 -4.51
C ILE A 219 -3.40 -9.87 -3.71
N THR A 220 -4.55 -9.72 -4.34
CA THR A 220 -5.85 -10.03 -3.74
C THR A 220 -6.45 -11.24 -4.39
N ILE A 221 -6.72 -12.27 -3.58
CA ILE A 221 -7.45 -13.48 -4.00
C ILE A 221 -8.79 -13.47 -3.29
N GLU A 222 -9.88 -13.29 -4.04
CA GLU A 222 -11.23 -13.26 -3.47
C GLU A 222 -11.79 -14.66 -3.19
N ASP A 223 -13.04 -14.72 -2.69
CA ASP A 223 -13.69 -15.96 -2.29
C ASP A 223 -13.88 -16.95 -3.45
N GLU A 224 -13.92 -18.25 -3.14
CA GLU A 224 -14.17 -19.35 -4.09
C GLU A 224 -13.12 -19.49 -5.21
N VAL A 225 -12.01 -18.74 -5.16
CA VAL A 225 -10.97 -18.82 -6.18
C VAL A 225 -10.24 -20.16 -6.11
N MET A 226 -10.05 -20.78 -7.28
CA MET A 226 -9.27 -22.00 -7.43
C MET A 226 -7.98 -21.73 -8.20
N ILE A 227 -6.83 -22.04 -7.61
CA ILE A 227 -5.50 -21.87 -8.20
C ILE A 227 -4.84 -23.25 -8.35
N SER A 228 -4.62 -23.67 -9.59
CA SER A 228 -4.01 -24.96 -9.91
C SER A 228 -2.50 -24.97 -9.66
N ALA A 229 -1.88 -26.15 -9.77
CA ALA A 229 -0.48 -26.30 -9.41
C ALA A 229 0.46 -25.47 -10.30
N ARG A 230 1.56 -24.98 -9.73
CA ARG A 230 2.63 -24.22 -10.41
C ARG A 230 2.19 -22.89 -11.02
N VAL A 231 1.15 -22.26 -10.49
CA VAL A 231 0.77 -20.90 -10.91
C VAL A 231 1.76 -19.89 -10.34
N ASN A 232 2.15 -18.93 -11.17
CA ASN A 232 2.92 -17.76 -10.74
C ASN A 232 2.00 -16.52 -10.78
N ILE A 233 1.94 -15.79 -9.67
CA ILE A 233 1.26 -14.49 -9.62
C ILE A 233 2.31 -13.48 -9.19
N THR A 234 2.51 -12.43 -9.98
CA THR A 234 3.49 -11.40 -9.67
C THR A 234 2.88 -10.03 -9.79
N SER A 235 3.06 -9.23 -8.75
CA SER A 235 2.80 -7.79 -8.71
C SER A 235 4.10 -6.99 -8.72
N GLU A 236 5.16 -7.58 -9.29
CA GLU A 236 6.53 -7.06 -9.30
C GLU A 236 7.11 -7.09 -10.72
N SER A 237 7.61 -5.96 -11.19
CA SER A 237 8.28 -5.83 -12.48
C SER A 237 9.51 -4.92 -12.40
N HIS A 238 10.21 -4.82 -13.52
CA HIS A 238 11.33 -3.91 -13.71
C HIS A 238 11.23 -3.25 -15.08
N PRO A 239 11.70 -1.99 -15.23
CA PRO A 239 11.78 -1.35 -16.54
C PRO A 239 12.62 -2.18 -17.51
N VAL A 240 12.14 -2.28 -18.76
CA VAL A 240 12.86 -3.00 -19.82
C VAL A 240 14.14 -2.28 -20.25
N ASP A 241 14.13 -0.95 -20.14
CA ASP A 241 15.29 -0.09 -20.37
C ASP A 241 16.44 -0.47 -19.40
N PRO A 242 17.59 -0.93 -19.92
CA PRO A 242 18.73 -1.32 -19.10
C PRO A 242 19.19 -0.25 -18.12
N ASP A 243 19.09 1.04 -18.47
CA ASP A 243 19.58 2.14 -17.64
C ASP A 243 18.66 2.40 -16.43
N HIS A 244 17.39 2.00 -16.53
CA HIS A 244 16.38 2.18 -15.49
C HIS A 244 15.93 0.87 -14.82
N ARG A 245 16.47 -0.28 -15.23
CA ARG A 245 16.04 -1.62 -14.77
C ARG A 245 16.21 -1.85 -13.27
N LYS A 246 17.08 -1.09 -12.59
CA LYS A 246 17.31 -1.18 -11.14
C LYS A 246 16.26 -0.42 -10.33
N THR A 247 15.01 -0.59 -10.73
CA THR A 247 13.84 0.00 -10.11
C THR A 247 12.78 -1.08 -10.01
N MET A 248 12.22 -1.28 -8.82
CA MET A 248 11.06 -2.11 -8.60
C MET A 248 9.82 -1.35 -9.09
N VAL A 249 9.08 -1.92 -10.02
CA VAL A 249 7.80 -1.38 -10.51
C VAL A 249 6.70 -2.30 -10.02
N PRO A 250 5.93 -1.90 -8.98
CA PRO A 250 4.80 -2.68 -8.49
C PRO A 250 3.59 -2.56 -9.43
N GLY A 251 2.71 -3.55 -9.39
CA GLY A 251 1.40 -3.46 -10.04
C GLY A 251 0.40 -4.47 -9.47
N GLU A 252 -0.73 -4.00 -8.94
CA GLU A 252 -1.65 -4.84 -8.16
C GLU A 252 -2.26 -5.96 -9.01
N VAL A 253 -2.33 -7.17 -8.43
CA VAL A 253 -3.06 -8.28 -9.07
C VAL A 253 -4.29 -8.63 -8.25
N VAL A 254 -5.44 -8.71 -8.91
CA VAL A 254 -6.70 -9.13 -8.28
C VAL A 254 -7.28 -10.33 -9.01
N VAL A 255 -7.57 -11.40 -8.27
CA VAL A 255 -8.28 -12.56 -8.78
C VAL A 255 -9.64 -12.57 -8.12
N GLU A 256 -10.66 -12.18 -8.88
CA GLU A 256 -12.02 -12.00 -8.38
C GLU A 256 -12.73 -13.33 -8.13
N ARG A 257 -13.84 -13.24 -7.39
CA ARG A 257 -14.60 -14.36 -6.88
C ARG A 257 -14.85 -15.47 -7.92
N ASN A 258 -14.69 -16.71 -7.47
CA ASN A 258 -14.97 -17.93 -8.26
C ASN A 258 -14.16 -18.05 -9.58
N ALA A 259 -13.10 -17.27 -9.76
CA ALA A 259 -12.18 -17.46 -10.87
C ALA A 259 -11.34 -18.74 -10.70
N TRP A 260 -11.00 -19.38 -11.81
CA TRP A 260 -10.15 -20.57 -11.84
C TRP A 260 -8.89 -20.36 -12.67
N ILE A 261 -7.73 -20.48 -12.02
CA ILE A 261 -6.41 -20.33 -12.64
C ILE A 261 -5.83 -21.72 -12.94
N GLY A 262 -5.65 -22.02 -14.23
CA GLY A 262 -5.14 -23.29 -14.73
C GLY A 262 -3.67 -23.52 -14.42
N ALA A 263 -3.26 -24.80 -14.40
CA ALA A 263 -1.93 -25.19 -13.94
C ALA A 263 -0.82 -24.55 -14.78
N GLY A 264 0.24 -24.06 -14.13
CA GLY A 264 1.38 -23.45 -14.80
C GLY A 264 1.11 -22.07 -15.43
N ALA A 265 -0.07 -21.48 -15.23
CA ALA A 265 -0.35 -20.13 -15.72
C ALA A 265 0.48 -19.08 -14.96
N THR A 266 0.72 -17.94 -15.63
CA THR A 266 1.40 -16.79 -15.05
C THR A 266 0.52 -15.55 -15.20
N ILE A 267 0.26 -14.86 -14.09
CA ILE A 267 -0.47 -13.59 -14.05
C ILE A 267 0.54 -12.48 -13.80
N LEU A 268 0.64 -11.52 -14.73
CA LEU A 268 1.56 -10.38 -14.65
C LEU A 268 1.00 -9.24 -13.80
N PRO A 269 1.84 -8.24 -13.44
CA PRO A 269 1.41 -7.10 -12.62
C PRO A 269 0.32 -6.28 -13.32
N ASP A 270 -0.48 -5.58 -12.53
CA ASP A 270 -1.62 -4.74 -12.99
C ASP A 270 -2.68 -5.52 -13.78
N VAL A 271 -2.96 -6.77 -13.35
CA VAL A 271 -3.99 -7.61 -13.97
C VAL A 271 -5.10 -7.93 -12.99
N ARG A 272 -6.35 -7.71 -13.43
CA ARG A 272 -7.56 -8.19 -12.78
C ARG A 272 -8.15 -9.38 -13.55
N ILE A 273 -8.33 -10.51 -12.86
CA ILE A 273 -9.06 -11.67 -13.39
C ILE A 273 -10.49 -11.57 -12.91
N GLY A 274 -11.42 -11.31 -13.83
CA GLY A 274 -12.82 -11.05 -13.52
C GLY A 274 -13.57 -12.26 -12.96
N GLU A 275 -14.65 -12.01 -12.23
CA GLU A 275 -15.50 -13.02 -11.61
C GLU A 275 -15.85 -14.19 -12.55
N ASN A 276 -15.85 -15.42 -12.03
CA ASN A 276 -16.18 -16.66 -12.75
C ASN A 276 -15.24 -17.02 -13.92
N SER A 277 -14.20 -16.23 -14.19
CA SER A 277 -13.34 -16.42 -15.35
C SER A 277 -12.40 -17.61 -15.20
N VAL A 278 -11.93 -18.14 -16.33
CA VAL A 278 -11.01 -19.26 -16.37
C VAL A 278 -9.75 -18.90 -17.15
N VAL A 279 -8.60 -19.01 -16.51
CA VAL A 279 -7.30 -18.91 -17.17
C VAL A 279 -6.83 -20.31 -17.53
N ALA A 280 -6.62 -20.59 -18.82
CA ALA A 280 -6.18 -21.90 -19.26
C ALA A 280 -4.77 -22.26 -18.73
N ALA A 281 -4.48 -23.56 -18.64
CA ALA A 281 -3.17 -24.04 -18.21
C ALA A 281 -2.04 -23.49 -19.10
N GLY A 282 -0.95 -23.06 -18.48
CA GLY A 282 0.23 -22.51 -19.15
C GLY A 282 0.04 -21.14 -19.79
N ALA A 283 -1.09 -20.47 -19.61
CA ALA A 283 -1.33 -19.15 -20.17
C ALA A 283 -0.51 -18.06 -19.47
N VAL A 284 -0.15 -17.00 -20.19
CA VAL A 284 0.49 -15.79 -19.63
C VAL A 284 -0.47 -14.62 -19.78
N VAL A 285 -1.10 -14.22 -18.69
CA VAL A 285 -2.10 -13.14 -18.68
C VAL A 285 -1.38 -11.81 -18.50
N THR A 286 -1.58 -10.92 -19.48
CA THR A 286 -0.88 -9.62 -19.57
C THR A 286 -1.83 -8.43 -19.54
N ASN A 287 -3.14 -8.67 -19.51
CA ASN A 287 -4.19 -7.66 -19.46
C ASN A 287 -5.34 -8.22 -18.63
N ASP A 288 -6.21 -7.33 -18.15
CA ASP A 288 -7.45 -7.71 -17.46
C ASP A 288 -8.28 -8.72 -18.24
N VAL A 289 -8.87 -9.66 -17.51
CA VAL A 289 -9.80 -10.66 -18.04
C VAL A 289 -11.21 -10.25 -17.62
N PRO A 290 -12.12 -9.96 -18.57
CA PRO A 290 -13.51 -9.67 -18.24
C PRO A 290 -14.17 -10.85 -17.53
N ALA A 291 -15.13 -10.58 -16.64
CA ALA A 291 -15.91 -11.62 -15.97
C ALA A 291 -16.53 -12.60 -16.97
N ASN A 292 -16.74 -13.85 -16.53
CA ASN A 292 -17.31 -14.94 -17.33
C ASN A 292 -16.54 -15.21 -18.63
N THR A 293 -15.22 -15.06 -18.62
CA THR A 293 -14.38 -15.29 -19.82
C THR A 293 -13.39 -16.42 -19.60
N VAL A 294 -13.18 -17.23 -20.63
CA VAL A 294 -12.04 -18.16 -20.71
C VAL A 294 -10.95 -17.50 -21.55
N VAL A 295 -9.74 -17.40 -21.01
CA VAL A 295 -8.55 -16.93 -21.73
C VAL A 295 -7.49 -18.03 -21.86
N ALA A 296 -6.74 -18.02 -22.95
CA ALA A 296 -5.65 -18.96 -23.18
C ALA A 296 -4.56 -18.37 -24.08
N GLY A 297 -3.32 -18.87 -23.95
CA GLY A 297 -2.20 -18.51 -24.83
C GLY A 297 -1.10 -17.70 -24.15
N VAL A 298 -0.10 -17.33 -24.94
CA VAL A 298 1.04 -16.47 -24.55
C VAL A 298 1.25 -15.42 -25.66
N PRO A 299 0.74 -14.19 -25.52
CA PRO A 299 -0.11 -13.72 -24.42
C PRO A 299 -1.49 -14.40 -24.41
N ALA A 300 -2.15 -14.40 -23.25
CA ALA A 300 -3.48 -14.97 -23.09
C ALA A 300 -4.53 -14.08 -23.76
N GLU A 301 -5.37 -14.68 -24.59
CA GLU A 301 -6.45 -14.03 -25.31
C GLU A 301 -7.79 -14.71 -25.00
N ALA A 302 -8.90 -13.97 -25.11
CA ALA A 302 -10.23 -14.54 -24.93
C ALA A 302 -10.51 -15.62 -25.98
N VAL A 303 -10.90 -16.80 -25.53
CA VAL A 303 -11.24 -17.95 -26.39
C VAL A 303 -12.70 -18.36 -26.30
N ARG A 304 -13.40 -17.98 -25.22
CA ARG A 304 -14.81 -18.32 -24.98
C ARG A 304 -15.43 -17.45 -23.88
N GLU A 305 -16.70 -17.10 -24.04
CA GLU A 305 -17.58 -16.56 -22.97
C GLU A 305 -18.33 -17.72 -22.26
N LEU A 306 -18.54 -17.60 -20.95
CA LEU A 306 -19.12 -18.63 -20.07
C LEU A 306 -20.63 -18.50 -19.86
#